data_AF-A0A6M3IH91-F1
#
_entry.id   AF-A0A6M3IH91-F1
#
_cell.length_a   1.000
_cell.length_b   1.000
_cell.length_c   1.000
_cell.angle_alpha   90.00
_cell.angle_beta   90.00
_cell.angle_gamma   90.00
#
_symmetry.space_group_name_H-M   'P 1'
#
loop_
_entity.id
_entity.type
_entity.pdbx_description
1 polymer ?
#
loop_
_entity_poly.entity_id
_entity_poly.type
_entity_poly.pdbx_seq_one_letter_code
_entity_poly.pdbx_strand_id
1 'polypeptide(L)' 'MFTKKGWKYWLKGLISAVVGGMANSVAVSAIAPETFNFQEGFNKLLLVCVVSGIISAANYLKESPVPD' A
#
# COMPACT_ATOMS: atom_id res chain seq x y z
N MET A 1 0.71 -4.38 -28.27
CA MET A 1 -0.62 -4.98 -28.49
C MET A 1 -1.17 -5.29 -27.11
N PHE A 2 -1.98 -4.40 -26.55
CA PHE A 2 -2.46 -4.51 -25.16
C PHE A 2 -3.28 -5.78 -24.97
N THR A 3 -2.73 -6.74 -24.24
CA THR A 3 -3.42 -8.02 -24.04
C THR A 3 -4.36 -7.92 -22.84
N LYS A 4 -5.57 -8.49 -22.93
CA LYS A 4 -6.48 -8.62 -21.77
C LYS A 4 -5.82 -9.31 -20.56
N LYS A 5 -4.76 -10.11 -20.80
CA LYS A 5 -3.92 -10.70 -19.75
C LYS A 5 -3.04 -9.65 -19.06
N GLY A 6 -2.35 -8.80 -19.82
CA GLY A 6 -1.51 -7.71 -19.28
C GLY A 6 -2.26 -6.79 -18.32
N TRP A 7 -3.48 -6.41 -18.68
CA TRP A 7 -4.36 -5.61 -17.81
C TRP A 7 -4.66 -6.28 -16.45
N LYS A 8 -4.89 -7.61 -16.45
CA LYS A 8 -5.15 -8.36 -15.20
C LYS A 8 -3.92 -8.44 -14.31
N TYR A 9 -2.73 -8.65 -14.89
CA TYR A 9 -1.50 -8.71 -14.11
C TYR A 9 -1.12 -7.35 -13.54
N TRP A 10 -1.30 -6.29 -14.33
CA TRP A 10 -1.07 -4.92 -13.89
C TRP A 10 -1.97 -4.53 -12.71
N LEU A 11 -3.27 -4.85 -12.79
CA LEU A 11 -4.20 -4.57 -11.70
C LEU A 11 -3.87 -5.38 -10.43
N LYS A 12 -3.44 -6.63 -10.60
CA LYS A 12 -2.95 -7.46 -9.48
C LYS A 12 -1.69 -6.85 -8.85
N GLY A 13 -0.78 -6.33 -9.65
CA GLY A 13 0.42 -5.63 -9.18
C GLY A 13 0.06 -4.38 -8.38
N LEU A 14 -0.87 -3.55 -8.87
CA LEU A 14 -1.36 -2.37 -8.15
C LEU A 14 -1.95 -2.74 -6.78
N ILE A 15 -2.81 -3.76 -6.73
CA ILE A 15 -3.40 -4.25 -5.47
C ILE A 15 -2.30 -4.76 -4.53
N SER A 16 -1.32 -5.51 -5.06
CA SER A 16 -0.20 -6.01 -4.25
C SER A 16 0.67 -4.87 -3.70
N ALA A 17 0.85 -3.78 -4.46
CA ALA A 17 1.60 -2.61 -4.04
C ALA A 17 0.87 -1.84 -2.92
N VAL A 18 -0.45 -1.71 -3.01
CA VAL A 18 -1.28 -1.14 -1.93
C VAL A 18 -1.15 -1.96 -0.65
N VAL A 19 -1.34 -3.28 -0.74
CA VAL A 19 -1.24 -4.18 0.42
C VAL A 19 0.18 -4.17 1.00
N GLY A 20 1.20 -4.15 0.15
CA GLY A 20 2.60 -4.00 0.57
C GLY A 20 2.86 -2.67 1.27
N GLY A 21 2.29 -1.57 0.78
CA GLY A 21 2.36 -0.25 1.43
C GLY A 21 1.70 -0.26 2.80
N MET A 22 0.54 -0.90 2.93
CA MET A 22 -0.19 -1.04 4.20
C MET A 22 0.64 -1.78 5.26
N ALA A 23 1.54 -2.69 4.88
CA ALA A 23 2.39 -3.44 5.81
C ALA A 23 3.34 -2.54 6.63
N ASN A 24 3.64 -1.32 6.15
CA ASN A 24 4.41 -0.34 6.93
C ASN A 24 3.72 0.06 8.23
N SER A 25 2.40 -0.09 8.33
CA SER A 25 1.65 0.13 9.58
C SER A 25 2.09 -0.84 10.70
N VAL A 26 2.52 -2.05 10.35
CA VAL A 26 3.04 -3.05 11.30
C VAL A 26 4.43 -2.69 11.78
N ALA A 27 5.26 -2.12 10.90
CA ALA A 27 6.57 -1.63 11.30
C ALA A 27 6.42 -0.50 12.33
N VAL A 28 5.58 0.51 12.06
CA VAL A 28 5.42 1.66 12.97
C VAL A 28 4.84 1.29 14.34
N SER A 29 3.99 0.26 14.43
CA SER A 29 3.52 -0.22 15.74
C SER A 29 4.60 -0.91 16.57
N ALA A 30 5.62 -1.47 15.94
CA ALA A 30 6.74 -2.11 16.64
C ALA A 30 7.78 -1.09 17.14
N ILE A 31 8.03 0.00 16.40
CA ILE A 31 9.02 1.04 16.75
C ILE A 31 8.48 2.12 17.69
N ALA A 32 7.17 2.41 17.65
CA ALA A 32 6.55 3.44 18.49
C ALA A 32 5.16 2.99 19.00
N PRO A 33 5.12 1.94 19.84
CA PRO A 33 3.87 1.33 20.32
C PRO A 33 3.01 2.29 21.15
N GLU A 34 3.60 3.25 21.87
CA GLU A 34 2.87 4.28 22.61
C GLU A 34 2.05 5.20 21.70
N THR A 35 2.48 5.38 20.45
CA THR A 35 1.81 6.26 19.47
C THR A 35 0.95 5.49 18.48
N PHE A 36 1.38 4.28 18.11
CA PHE A 36 0.78 3.41 17.09
C PHE A 36 0.42 2.05 17.69
N ASN A 37 -0.67 1.99 18.45
CA ASN A 37 -1.21 0.76 19.06
C ASN A 37 -2.66 0.49 18.64
N PHE A 38 -3.16 -0.70 18.97
CA PHE A 38 -4.52 -1.13 18.66
C PHE A 38 -5.61 -0.57 19.59
N GLN A 39 -5.26 0.28 20.57
CA GLN A 39 -6.21 0.93 21.46
C GLN A 39 -6.38 2.41 21.09
N GLU A 40 -5.62 3.31 21.72
CA GLU A 40 -5.70 4.76 21.46
C GLU A 40 -5.01 5.18 20.14
N GLY A 41 -3.98 4.44 19.73
CA GLY A 41 -3.20 4.71 18.52
C GLY A 41 -3.83 4.18 17.23
N PHE A 42 -5.00 3.54 17.29
CA PHE A 42 -5.55 2.79 16.17
C PHE A 42 -5.91 3.70 14.98
N ASN A 43 -6.46 4.88 15.26
CA ASN A 43 -6.75 5.87 14.22
C ASN A 43 -5.48 6.35 13.49
N LYS A 44 -4.37 6.51 14.22
CA LYS A 44 -3.07 6.88 13.62
C LYS A 44 -2.49 5.74 12.80
N LEU A 45 -2.62 4.50 13.27
CA LEU A 45 -2.24 3.30 12.51
C LEU A 45 -3.02 3.17 11.21
N LEU A 46 -4.33 3.39 11.25
CA LEU A 46 -5.20 3.35 10.08
C LEU A 46 -4.82 4.45 9.09
N LEU A 47 -4.54 5.66 9.59
CA LEU A 47 -4.06 6.77 8.76
C LEU A 47 -2.74 6.42 8.07
N VAL A 48 -1.75 5.89 8.81
CA VAL A 48 -0.48 5.43 8.23
C VAL A 48 -0.74 4.36 7.19
N CYS A 49 -1.58 3.37 7.48
CA CYS A 49 -1.93 2.26 6.60
C CYS A 49 -2.52 2.75 5.28
N VAL A 50 -3.46 3.70 5.32
CA VAL A 50 -4.07 4.29 4.13
C VAL A 50 -3.08 5.15 3.35
N VAL A 51 -2.34 6.03 4.04
CA VAL A 51 -1.38 6.92 3.39
C VAL A 51 -0.24 6.14 2.74
N SER A 52 0.32 5.15 3.44
CA SER A 52 1.39 4.30 2.91
C SER A 52 0.90 3.43 1.77
N GLY A 53 -0.34 2.91 1.86
CA GLY A 53 -0.99 2.18 0.77
C GLY A 53 -1.13 3.04 -0.50
N ILE A 54 -1.61 4.28 -0.36
CA ILE A 54 -1.77 5.21 -1.49
C ILE A 54 -0.41 5.60 -2.09
N ILE A 55 0.59 5.91 -1.26
CA ILE A 55 1.94 6.26 -1.74
C ILE A 55 2.56 5.09 -2.51
N SER A 56 2.42 3.87 -1.99
CA SER A 56 2.92 2.67 -2.63
C SER A 56 2.19 2.38 -3.96
N ALA A 57 0.88 2.63 -4.01
CA ALA A 57 0.11 2.57 -5.25
C ALA A 57 0.60 3.61 -6.29
N ALA A 58 0.83 4.85 -5.85
CA ALA A 58 1.33 5.92 -6.70
C ALA A 58 2.73 5.61 -7.26
N ASN A 59 3.60 5.01 -6.44
CA ASN A 59 4.91 4.52 -6.88
C ASN A 59 4.78 3.41 -7.92
N TYR A 60 3.88 2.45 -7.70
CA TYR A 60 3.60 1.40 -8.69
C TYR A 60 3.10 1.99 -10.02
N LEU A 61 2.21 2.98 -9.99
CA LEU A 61 1.74 3.69 -11.19
C LEU A 61 2.86 4.47 -11.88
N LYS A 62 3.83 5.00 -11.12
CA LYS A 62 4.99 5.70 -11.67
C LYS A 62 5.94 4.74 -12.38
N GLU A 63 6.17 3.55 -11.84
CA GLU A 63 7.04 2.53 -12.43
C GLU A 63 6.34 1.78 -13.58
N SER A 64 5.03 1.60 -13.50
CA SER A 64 4.20 0.89 -14.48
C SER A 64 2.97 1.73 -14.87
N PRO A 65 3.13 2.78 -15.71
CA PRO A 65 2.08 3.75 -16.02
C PRO A 65 0.97 3.20 -16.93
N VAL A 66 1.29 2.27 -17.81
CA VAL A 66 0.32 1.58 -18.68
C VAL A 66 0.64 0.09 -18.72
N PRO A 67 -0.37 -0.78 -18.66
CA PRO A 67 -0.18 -2.22 -18.83
C PRO A 67 0.23 -2.54 -20.27
N ASP A 68 1.17 -3.47 -20.45
CA ASP A 68 1.61 -3.99 -21.75
C ASP A 68 0.60 -4.92 -22.45
#